data_AF-A0A964PJD1-F1
#
_entry.id   AF-A0A964PJD1-F1
#
_cell.length_a   1.000
_cell.length_b   1.000
_cell.length_c   1.000
_cell.angle_alpha   90.00
_cell.angle_beta   90.00
_cell.angle_gamma   90.00
#
_symmetry.space_group_name_H-M   'P 1'
#
loop_
_entity.id
_entity.type
_entity.pdbx_description
1 polymer ?
#
loop_
_entity_poly.entity_id
_entity_poly.type
_entity_poly.pdbx_seq_one_letter_code
_entity_poly.pdbx_strand_id
1 'polypeptide(L)' 'MPFVEGESLRDRLTRDKQLPVGEAVRLAVEVAGALDYAHRHGVIHRDIKPENIICRMAALWWPTSAS' A
#
# COMPACT_ATOMS: atom_id res chain seq x y z
N MET A 1 -12.57 -12.27 -8.33
CA MET A 1 -12.30 -11.60 -7.04
C MET A 1 -13.18 -10.37 -6.95
N PRO A 2 -13.65 -9.96 -5.76
CA PRO A 2 -14.36 -8.69 -5.61
C PRO A 2 -13.46 -7.54 -6.08
N PHE A 3 -14.06 -6.53 -6.72
CA PHE A 3 -13.34 -5.34 -7.14
C PHE A 3 -12.78 -4.62 -5.89
N VAL A 4 -11.49 -4.32 -5.90
CA VAL A 4 -10.83 -3.52 -4.85
C VAL A 4 -10.56 -2.15 -5.45
N GLU A 5 -11.17 -1.12 -4.86
CA GLU A 5 -10.94 0.27 -5.24
C GLU A 5 -9.51 0.71 -4.88
N GLY A 6 -8.81 1.36 -5.81
CA GLY A 6 -7.42 1.81 -5.66
C GLY A 6 -6.61 1.62 -6.95
N GLU A 7 -5.36 2.05 -6.93
CA GLU A 7 -4.38 1.80 -8.00
C GLU A 7 -3.32 0.79 -7.53
N SER A 8 -2.66 0.10 -8.46
CA SER A 8 -1.54 -0.76 -8.07
C SER A 8 -0.32 0.07 -7.68
N LEU A 9 0.54 -0.47 -6.81
CA LEU A 9 1.83 0.16 -6.51
C LEU A 9 2.69 0.31 -7.78
N ARG A 10 2.53 -0.60 -8.75
CA ARG A 10 3.19 -0.49 -10.07
C ARG A 10 2.75 0.77 -10.82
N ASP A 11 1.46 1.05 -10.88
CA ASP A 11 0.91 2.23 -11.58
C ASP A 11 1.42 3.51 -10.92
N ARG A 12 1.40 3.53 -9.59
CA ARG A 12 1.92 4.63 -8.79
C ARG A 12 3.41 4.89 -9.05
N LEU A 13 4.25 3.85 -8.98
CA LEU A 13 5.68 3.96 -9.24
C LEU A 13 5.98 4.40 -10.68
N THR A 14 5.11 4.03 -11.62
CA THR A 14 5.22 4.48 -13.03
C THR A 14 4.89 5.97 -13.16
N ARG A 15 3.87 6.46 -12.45
CA ARG A 15 3.46 7.87 -12.46
C ARG A 15 4.50 8.77 -11.79
N ASP A 16 4.88 8.43 -10.56
CA ASP A 16 5.66 9.32 -9.70
C ASP A 16 7.18 9.16 -9.94
N LYS A 17 7.60 8.08 -10.64
CA LYS A 17 8.98 7.66 -10.98
C LYS A 17 9.91 7.39 -9.81
N GLN A 18 9.81 8.16 -8.73
CA GLN A 18 10.60 8.03 -7.52
C GLN A 18 9.79 8.52 -6.32
N LEU A 19 9.66 7.67 -5.31
CA LEU A 19 8.98 8.03 -4.08
C LEU A 19 9.97 8.71 -3.11
N PRO A 20 9.54 9.74 -2.36
CA PRO A 20 10.29 10.22 -1.22
C PRO A 20 10.58 9.08 -0.25
N VAL A 21 11.78 9.06 0.35
CA VAL A 21 12.20 7.97 1.24
C VAL A 21 11.19 7.71 2.35
N GLY A 22 10.65 8.76 2.97
CA GLY A 22 9.64 8.62 4.03
C GLY A 22 8.38 7.89 3.57
N GLU A 23 7.98 8.10 2.31
CA GLU A 23 6.84 7.42 1.72
C GLU A 23 7.13 5.96 1.36
N ALA A 24 8.32 5.70 0.79
CA ALA A 24 8.79 4.34 0.54
C ALA A 24 8.85 3.51 1.83
N VAL A 25 9.36 4.09 2.92
CA VAL A 25 9.38 3.45 4.24
C VAL A 25 7.98 3.19 4.76
N ARG A 26 7.06 4.17 4.67
CA ARG A 26 5.66 3.97 5.07
C ARG A 26 5.00 2.81 4.34
N LEU A 27 5.13 2.77 3.01
CA LEU A 27 4.58 1.68 2.19
C LEU A 27 5.20 0.33 2.57
N ALA A 28 6.52 0.28 2.79
CA ALA A 28 7.19 -0.95 3.22
C ALA A 28 6.66 -1.47 4.56
N VAL A 29 6.42 -0.58 5.54
CA VAL A 29 5.84 -0.94 6.83
C VAL A 29 4.41 -1.48 6.67
N GLU A 30 3.57 -0.84 5.86
CA GLU A 30 2.20 -1.29 5.60
C GLU A 30 2.16 -2.67 4.93
N VAL A 31 2.99 -2.88 3.90
CA VAL A 31 3.12 -4.18 3.20
C VAL A 31 3.64 -5.26 4.14
N ALA A 32 4.67 -4.94 4.95
CA ALA A 32 5.21 -5.88 5.93
C ALA A 32 4.17 -6.28 6.99
N GLY A 33 3.37 -5.32 7.47
CA GLY A 33 2.27 -5.58 8.41
C GLY A 33 1.20 -6.51 7.82
N ALA A 34 0.82 -6.30 6.56
CA ALA A 34 -0.12 -7.18 5.87
C ALA A 34 0.43 -8.60 5.69
N LEU A 35 1.73 -8.73 5.37
CA LEU A 35 2.40 -10.02 5.25
C LEU A 35 2.52 -10.74 6.60
N ASP A 36 2.91 -10.04 7.66
CA ASP A 36 2.95 -10.58 9.02
C ASP A 36 1.58 -11.12 9.44
N TYR A 37 0.52 -10.35 9.20
CA TYR A 37 -0.85 -10.80 9.43
C TYR A 37 -1.16 -12.08 8.66
N ALA A 38 -0.90 -12.13 7.35
CA ALA A 38 -1.16 -13.31 6.53
C ALA A 38 -0.37 -14.54 7.02
N HIS A 39 0.91 -14.37 7.32
CA HIS A 39 1.77 -15.45 7.81
C HIS A 39 1.31 -16.01 9.16
N ARG A 40 0.84 -15.16 10.09
CA ARG A 40 0.25 -15.60 11.37
C ARG A 40 -1.01 -16.45 11.18
N HIS A 41 -1.68 -16.33 10.05
CA HIS A 41 -2.85 -17.14 9.67
C HIS A 41 -2.48 -18.31 8.73
N GLY A 42 -1.18 -18.62 8.59
CA GLY A 42 -0.71 -19.72 7.75
C GLY A 42 -0.83 -19.47 6.24
N VAL A 43 -1.08 -18.22 5.82
CA VAL A 43 -1.22 -17.85 4.41
C VAL A 43 0.12 -17.34 3.88
N ILE A 44 0.60 -17.93 2.79
CA ILE A 44 1.78 -17.47 2.06
C ILE A 44 1.32 -16.81 0.77
N HIS A 45 1.66 -15.53 0.57
CA HIS A 45 1.21 -14.77 -0.61
C HIS A 45 1.80 -15.28 -1.94
N ARG A 46 3.05 -15.77 -1.92
CA ARG A 46 3.80 -16.38 -3.06
C ARG A 46 4.11 -15.49 -4.27
N ASP A 47 3.37 -14.44 -4.51
CA ASP A 47 3.56 -13.54 -5.66
C ASP A 47 3.65 -12.07 -5.22
N ILE A 48 4.65 -11.76 -4.39
CA ILE A 48 4.88 -10.40 -3.88
C ILE A 48 5.60 -9.57 -4.94
N LYS A 49 4.87 -8.60 -5.50
CA LYS A 49 5.36 -7.64 -6.49
C LYS A 49 4.45 -6.41 -6.52
N PRO A 50 4.91 -5.25 -7.02
CA PRO A 50 4.13 -4.01 -7.03
C PRO A 50 2.77 -4.10 -7.72
N GLU A 51 2.62 -4.98 -8.71
CA GLU A 51 1.36 -5.20 -9.44
C GLU A 51 0.27 -5.80 -8.53
N ASN A 52 0.66 -6.53 -7.49
CA ASN A 52 -0.26 -7.21 -6.57
C ASN A 52 -0.49 -6.45 -5.26
N ILE A 53 0.03 -5.22 -5.14
CA ILE A 53 -0.18 -4.35 -3.99
C ILE A 53 -1.14 -3.24 -4.42
N ILE A 54 -2.34 -3.22 -3.85
CA ILE A 54 -3.34 -2.19 -4.14
C ILE A 54 -3.21 -1.06 -3.12
N CYS A 55 -2.86 0.14 -3.60
CA CYS A 55 -2.80 1.35 -2.82
C CYS A 55 -4.14 2.08 -2.94
N ARG A 56 -4.85 2.24 -1.83
CA ARG A 56 -5.93 3.23 -1.76
C ARG A 56 -5.31 4.61 -1.63
N MET A 57 -5.85 5.58 -2.35
CA MET A 57 -5.57 6.97 -2.03
C MET A 57 -6.08 7.21 -0.61
N ALA A 58 -5.16 7.49 0.32
CA ALA A 58 -5.56 8.17 1.53
C ALA A 58 -6.22 9.46 1.06
N ALA A 59 -7.51 9.63 1.38
CA ALA A 59 -8.16 10.90 1.14
C ALA A 59 -7.24 11.98 1.74
N LEU A 60 -6.64 12.79 0.86
CA LEU A 60 -6.40 14.19 1.20
C LEU A 60 -7.72 14.66 1.83
N TRP A 61 -7.71 15.43 2.91
CA TRP A 61 -8.86 15.74 3.77
C TRP A 61 -9.02 14.85 5.03
N TRP A 62 -8.14 15.06 6.01
CA TRP A 62 -8.64 15.56 7.28
C TRP A 62 -7.91 16.86 7.63
N PRO A 63 -8.59 18.01 7.62
CA PRO A 63 -8.02 19.23 8.18
C PRO A 63 -7.93 19.04 9.70
N THR A 64 -6.76 19.27 10.27
CA THR A 64 -6.67 19.78 11.63
C THR A 64 -7.48 21.08 11.72
N SER A 65 -8.72 20.96 12.18
CA SER A 65 -9.51 22.05 12.76
C SER A 65 -10.10 21.47 14.04
N ALA A 66 -9.42 21.65 15.17
CA ALA A 66 -9.67 22.76 16.09
C ALA A 66 -10.99 22.56 16.86
N SER A 67 -10.90 21.85 17.99
CA SER A 67 -11.46 22.19 19.31
C SER A 67 -10.92 21.20 20.34
#